data_AF-A0A453H130-F1
#
_entry.id   AF-A0A453H130-F1
#
_cell.length_a   1.000
_cell.length_b   1.000
_cell.length_c   1.000
_cell.angle_alpha   90.00
_cell.angle_beta   90.00
_cell.angle_gamma   90.00
#
_symmetry.space_group_name_H-M   'P 1'
#
loop_
_entity.id
_entity.type
_entity.pdbx_description
1 polymer ?
#
loop_
_entity_poly.entity_id
_entity_poly.type
_entity_poly.pdbx_seq_one_letter_code
_entity_poly.pdbx_strand_id
1 'polypeptide(L)'
;MTEIVQFLNQSGAPFTVNIYPYLSLYGNDDFPLDFAFFDGASSPVVDGNIQYTNVFDANFDTLVSALTAAGVGGLPVIVGEVGWPTDGEKHATAAYAQRFYTGLFRKLAGNAGTPLRPNQYIEIYLFSLIDEDVKSVDPGYFERHWGVMRYDGQPKYAMDPTGQGRNTALVGARGVEYLPRVWCVLNANAANMSKLADSVGYACTNADCTSLSLGSTCNGMDAAGNASYAFNAYFQVQDQDEVACGFDGLAVSTRQDPSTGTCNFTIQLETTSAAGRPTVLLTTALVALVLVAMVTML
;
A
#
# COMPACT_ATOMS: atom_id res chain seq x y z
N MET A 1 -28.92 14.10 0.26
CA MET A 1 -27.98 14.27 1.40
C MET A 1 -28.68 14.70 2.68
N THR A 2 -29.50 15.77 2.70
CA THR A 2 -30.18 16.24 3.93
C THR A 2 -31.05 15.16 4.60
N GLU A 3 -31.81 14.37 3.83
CA GLU A 3 -32.61 13.26 4.37
C GLU A 3 -31.74 12.17 5.02
N ILE A 4 -30.58 11.86 4.44
CA ILE A 4 -29.63 10.86 4.98
C ILE A 4 -29.10 11.32 6.33
N VAL A 5 -28.61 12.57 6.42
CA VAL A 5 -28.03 13.08 7.67
C VAL A 5 -29.08 13.27 8.77
N GLN A 6 -30.32 13.58 8.41
CA GLN A 6 -31.45 13.61 9.34
C GLN A 6 -31.79 12.21 9.87
N PHE A 7 -31.83 11.20 8.99
CA PHE A 7 -32.05 9.82 9.38
C PHE A 7 -30.96 9.31 10.33
N LEU A 8 -29.68 9.57 10.01
CA LEU A 8 -28.56 9.20 10.87
C LEU A 8 -28.68 9.88 12.25
N ASN A 9 -28.99 11.18 12.28
CA ASN A 9 -29.18 11.92 13.53
C ASN A 9 -30.33 11.37 14.39
N GLN A 10 -31.48 11.03 13.77
CA GLN A 10 -32.62 10.45 14.49
C GLN A 10 -32.35 9.04 15.00
N SER A 11 -31.48 8.29 14.32
CA SER A 11 -31.11 6.92 14.68
C SER A 11 -29.93 6.84 15.64
N GLY A 12 -29.29 7.96 15.97
CA GLY A 12 -28.06 8.00 16.78
C GLY A 12 -26.82 7.44 16.06
N ALA A 13 -26.85 7.37 14.71
CA ALA A 13 -25.75 6.88 13.90
C ALA A 13 -24.81 8.03 13.50
N PRO A 14 -23.49 7.77 13.35
CA PRO A 14 -22.53 8.76 12.89
C PRO A 14 -22.62 9.02 11.38
N PHE A 15 -22.06 10.13 10.93
CA PHE A 15 -21.70 10.36 9.54
C PHE A 15 -20.25 9.92 9.29
N THR A 16 -20.03 9.02 8.34
CA THR A 16 -18.67 8.60 7.96
C THR A 16 -18.19 9.35 6.73
N VAL A 17 -16.98 9.91 6.78
CA VAL A 17 -16.36 10.66 5.68
C VAL A 17 -14.91 10.23 5.47
N ASN A 18 -14.44 10.25 4.23
CA ASN A 18 -13.03 9.98 3.93
C ASN A 18 -12.32 11.32 3.74
N ILE A 19 -11.20 11.54 4.43
CA ILE A 19 -10.46 12.80 4.42
C ILE A 19 -9.01 12.51 4.05
N TYR A 20 -8.60 13.00 2.88
CA TYR A 20 -7.26 12.78 2.33
C TYR A 20 -6.53 14.09 2.04
N PRO A 21 -5.76 14.62 3.02
CA PRO A 21 -4.89 15.78 2.81
C PRO A 21 -3.93 15.63 1.64
N TYR A 22 -3.42 14.41 1.40
CA TYR A 22 -2.56 14.10 0.26
C TYR A 22 -3.20 14.44 -1.09
N LEU A 23 -4.50 14.16 -1.27
CA LEU A 23 -5.17 14.42 -2.55
C LEU A 23 -5.28 15.91 -2.88
N SER A 24 -5.23 16.79 -1.88
CA SER A 24 -5.15 18.23 -2.11
C SER A 24 -3.81 18.66 -2.71
N LEU A 25 -2.70 18.01 -2.32
CA LEU A 25 -1.38 18.21 -2.94
C LEU A 25 -1.33 17.62 -4.35
N TYR A 26 -1.88 16.43 -4.53
CA TYR A 26 -1.89 15.76 -5.83
C TYR A 26 -2.73 16.52 -6.86
N GLY A 27 -3.90 17.04 -6.47
CA GLY A 27 -4.80 17.74 -7.37
C GLY A 27 -4.43 19.20 -7.68
N ASN A 28 -3.46 19.78 -6.97
CA ASN A 28 -3.07 21.18 -7.13
C ASN A 28 -1.59 21.40 -6.78
N ASP A 29 -0.76 21.66 -7.79
CA ASP A 29 0.68 21.92 -7.63
C ASP A 29 0.99 23.19 -6.82
N ASP A 30 0.06 24.15 -6.73
CA ASP A 30 0.20 25.37 -5.93
C ASP A 30 -0.29 25.17 -4.48
N PHE A 31 -0.76 23.98 -4.11
CA PHE A 31 -1.21 23.71 -2.76
C PHE A 31 -0.04 23.80 -1.77
N PRO A 32 -0.16 24.54 -0.64
CA PRO A 32 0.94 24.70 0.29
C PRO A 32 1.31 23.36 0.94
N LEU A 33 2.51 22.86 0.65
CA LEU A 33 3.00 21.56 1.14
C LEU A 33 2.82 21.39 2.65
N ASP A 34 3.25 22.37 3.44
CA ASP A 34 3.20 22.30 4.90
C ASP A 34 1.77 22.32 5.45
N PHE A 35 0.80 22.86 4.71
CA PHE A 35 -0.61 22.86 5.10
C PHE A 35 -1.25 21.46 5.01
N ALA A 36 -0.62 20.51 4.32
CA ALA A 36 -1.07 19.12 4.31
C ALA A 36 -0.70 18.35 5.59
N PHE A 37 0.15 18.92 6.45
CA PHE A 37 0.66 18.29 7.67
C PHE A 37 0.16 19.02 8.94
N PHE A 38 0.43 18.44 10.11
CA PHE A 38 -0.08 18.92 11.41
C PHE A 38 0.95 19.66 12.26
N ASP A 39 2.13 19.96 11.72
CA ASP A 39 3.19 20.72 12.41
C ASP A 39 2.97 22.23 12.39
N GLY A 40 1.91 22.68 11.71
CA GLY A 40 1.41 24.05 11.75
C GLY A 40 1.98 24.90 10.63
N ALA A 41 1.25 25.00 9.52
CA ALA A 41 1.66 25.84 8.40
C ALA A 41 1.83 27.30 8.85
N SER A 42 2.90 27.94 8.36
CA SER A 42 3.24 29.34 8.67
C SER A 42 2.22 30.34 8.14
N SER A 43 1.49 29.96 7.09
CA SER A 43 0.42 30.74 6.47
C SER A 43 -0.91 30.00 6.62
N PRO A 44 -1.66 30.20 7.73
CA PRO A 44 -2.94 29.53 7.93
C PRO A 44 -3.99 30.04 6.94
N VAL A 45 -4.96 29.19 6.63
CA VAL A 45 -6.21 29.61 5.96
C VAL A 45 -7.10 30.28 7.00
N VAL A 46 -7.50 31.52 6.73
CA VAL A 46 -8.33 32.33 7.63
C VAL A 46 -9.78 32.33 7.14
N ASP A 47 -10.68 31.83 7.97
CA ASP A 47 -12.13 31.83 7.75
C ASP A 47 -12.80 32.62 8.87
N GLY A 48 -13.05 33.92 8.62
CA GLY A 48 -13.52 34.85 9.63
C GLY A 48 -12.55 34.96 10.82
N ASN A 49 -12.94 34.43 11.98
CA ASN A 49 -12.12 34.41 13.20
C ASN A 49 -11.40 33.07 13.40
N ILE A 50 -11.59 32.10 12.52
CA ILE A 50 -10.99 30.78 12.60
C ILE A 50 -9.72 30.76 11.74
N GLN A 51 -8.66 30.16 12.28
CA GLN A 51 -7.42 29.92 11.55
C GLN A 51 -7.17 28.42 11.46
N TYR A 52 -7.11 27.91 10.24
CA TYR A 52 -6.73 26.53 9.98
C TYR A 52 -5.25 26.49 9.64
N THR A 53 -4.49 25.72 10.40
CA THR A 53 -3.04 25.51 10.20
C THR A 53 -2.72 24.20 9.48
N ASN A 54 -3.74 23.37 9.25
CA ASN A 54 -3.67 22.14 8.48
C ASN A 54 -5.00 21.87 7.74
N VAL A 55 -4.93 21.21 6.58
CA VAL A 55 -6.09 20.96 5.72
C VAL A 55 -7.01 19.86 6.25
N PHE A 56 -6.52 18.97 7.11
CA PHE A 56 -7.38 17.97 7.75
C PHE A 56 -8.48 18.67 8.56
N ASP A 57 -8.10 19.65 9.39
CA ASP A 57 -9.04 20.43 10.19
C ASP A 57 -9.99 21.24 9.30
N ALA A 58 -9.47 21.87 8.24
CA ALA A 58 -10.29 22.64 7.31
C ALA A 58 -11.32 21.77 6.56
N ASN A 59 -10.93 20.57 6.10
CA ASN A 59 -11.82 19.63 5.44
C ASN A 59 -12.87 19.07 6.40
N PHE A 60 -12.46 18.70 7.61
CA PHE A 60 -13.37 18.21 8.64
C PHE A 60 -14.41 19.28 9.00
N ASP A 61 -13.98 20.52 9.21
CA ASP A 61 -14.87 21.63 9.59
C ASP A 61 -15.74 22.15 8.43
N THR A 62 -15.33 21.90 7.18
CA THR A 62 -16.21 22.06 6.02
C THR A 62 -17.43 21.13 6.13
N LEU A 63 -17.22 19.86 6.50
CA LEU A 63 -18.33 18.93 6.76
C LEU A 63 -19.15 19.37 7.97
N VAL A 64 -18.53 19.77 9.08
CA VAL A 64 -19.24 20.27 10.27
C VAL A 64 -20.14 21.46 9.93
N SER A 65 -19.65 22.39 9.11
CA SER A 65 -20.42 23.54 8.63
C SER A 65 -21.61 23.10 7.79
N ALA A 66 -21.42 22.15 6.87
CA ALA A 66 -22.49 21.60 6.05
C ALA A 66 -23.57 20.87 6.89
N LEU A 67 -23.16 20.08 7.87
CA LEU A 67 -24.08 19.40 8.81
C LEU A 67 -24.85 20.41 9.66
N THR A 68 -24.20 21.50 10.08
CA THR A 68 -24.84 22.59 10.83
C THR A 68 -25.89 23.30 9.98
N ALA A 69 -25.58 23.60 8.72
CA ALA A 69 -26.54 24.17 7.77
C ALA A 69 -27.74 23.23 7.51
N ALA A 70 -27.54 21.91 7.61
CA ALA A 70 -28.60 20.91 7.52
C ALA A 70 -29.40 20.70 8.83
N GLY A 71 -29.10 21.47 9.89
CA GLY A 71 -29.79 21.39 11.19
C GLY A 71 -29.33 20.24 12.09
N VAL A 72 -28.23 19.55 11.74
CA VAL A 72 -27.70 18.38 12.46
C VAL A 72 -26.22 18.57 12.83
N GLY A 73 -25.83 19.79 13.19
CA GLY A 73 -24.43 20.14 13.50
C GLY A 73 -23.79 19.32 14.62
N GLY A 74 -24.61 18.71 15.50
CA GLY A 74 -24.16 17.80 16.55
C GLY A 74 -23.98 16.34 16.13
N LEU A 75 -24.26 15.98 14.88
CA LEU A 75 -24.13 14.61 14.38
C LEU A 75 -22.67 14.13 14.53
N PRO A 76 -22.42 13.00 15.22
CA PRO A 76 -21.08 12.44 15.34
C PRO A 76 -20.47 12.18 13.96
N VAL A 77 -19.15 12.38 13.83
CA VAL A 77 -18.43 12.16 12.58
C VAL A 77 -17.34 11.14 12.82
N ILE A 78 -17.25 10.15 11.93
CA ILE A 78 -16.14 9.21 11.83
C ILE A 78 -15.36 9.54 10.56
N VAL A 79 -14.03 9.60 10.65
CA VAL A 79 -13.19 9.64 9.45
C VAL A 79 -12.95 8.19 9.01
N GLY A 80 -13.71 7.74 8.01
CA GLY A 80 -13.69 6.35 7.53
C GLY A 80 -12.41 5.96 6.80
N GLU A 81 -11.73 6.94 6.21
CA GLU A 81 -10.42 6.74 5.60
C GLU A 81 -9.58 8.01 5.75
N VAL A 82 -8.35 7.83 6.19
CA VAL A 82 -7.31 8.87 6.21
C VAL A 82 -5.94 8.23 6.05
N GLY A 83 -5.09 8.79 5.21
CA GLY A 83 -3.74 8.25 5.04
C GLY A 83 -2.85 9.08 4.15
N TRP A 84 -1.71 8.50 3.81
CA TRP A 84 -0.70 9.09 2.93
C TRP A 84 0.08 7.99 2.19
N PRO A 85 0.14 8.01 0.84
CA PRO A 85 0.83 6.99 0.07
C PRO A 85 2.36 7.17 0.12
N THR A 86 3.12 6.11 -0.09
CA THR A 86 4.58 6.15 0.08
C THR A 86 5.40 6.04 -1.19
N ASP A 87 4.75 5.82 -2.33
CA ASP A 87 5.39 5.66 -3.63
C ASP A 87 4.37 5.98 -4.75
N GLY A 88 4.81 6.01 -6.01
CA GLY A 88 3.95 6.22 -7.17
C GLY A 88 3.80 7.68 -7.61
N GLU A 89 4.29 8.66 -6.83
CA GLU A 89 4.19 10.10 -7.10
C GLU A 89 5.22 10.91 -6.26
N LYS A 90 5.63 12.12 -6.70
CA LYS A 90 6.68 12.96 -6.08
C LYS A 90 6.49 13.30 -4.59
N HIS A 91 5.25 13.35 -4.10
CA HIS A 91 4.92 13.61 -2.68
C HIS A 91 4.42 12.37 -1.95
N ALA A 92 4.25 11.25 -2.66
CA ALA A 92 3.99 9.95 -2.07
C ALA A 92 5.33 9.36 -1.61
N THR A 93 5.76 9.65 -0.38
CA THR A 93 7.03 9.15 0.16
C THR A 93 6.86 8.60 1.57
N ALA A 94 7.65 7.60 1.94
CA ALA A 94 7.66 7.07 3.31
C ALA A 94 7.97 8.16 4.36
N ALA A 95 8.82 9.14 4.02
CA ALA A 95 9.15 10.25 4.90
C ALA A 95 7.94 11.18 5.15
N TYR A 96 7.16 11.49 4.11
CA TYR A 96 5.94 12.29 4.26
C TYR A 96 4.81 11.52 4.93
N ALA A 97 4.66 10.22 4.64
CA ALA A 97 3.72 9.39 5.38
C ALA A 97 4.06 9.35 6.88
N GLN A 98 5.33 9.18 7.23
CA GLN A 98 5.78 9.27 8.63
C GLN A 98 5.48 10.64 9.25
N ARG A 99 5.78 11.75 8.56
CA ARG A 99 5.47 13.12 9.02
C ARG A 99 3.96 13.30 9.27
N PHE A 100 3.15 12.85 8.33
CA PHE A 100 1.69 12.92 8.37
C PHE A 100 1.14 12.18 9.59
N TYR A 101 1.47 10.89 9.74
CA TYR A 101 0.97 10.08 10.85
C TYR A 101 1.52 10.51 12.21
N THR A 102 2.76 11.00 12.27
CA THR A 102 3.32 11.59 13.51
C THR A 102 2.47 12.76 14.00
N GLY A 103 2.08 13.65 13.07
CA GLY A 103 1.22 14.77 13.35
C GLY A 103 -0.21 14.37 13.74
N LEU A 104 -0.82 13.48 12.95
CA LEU A 104 -2.18 12.98 13.17
C LEU A 104 -2.30 12.29 14.54
N PHE A 105 -1.41 11.36 14.87
CA PHE A 105 -1.50 10.65 16.16
C PHE A 105 -1.24 11.56 17.34
N ARG A 106 -0.34 12.55 17.23
CA ARG A 106 -0.15 13.56 18.29
C ARG A 106 -1.44 14.35 18.53
N LYS A 107 -2.13 14.76 17.46
CA LYS A 107 -3.42 15.47 17.54
C LYS A 107 -4.49 14.62 18.25
N LEU A 108 -4.61 13.35 17.86
CA LEU A 108 -5.58 12.41 18.42
C LEU A 108 -5.29 12.08 19.89
N ALA A 109 -4.02 11.82 20.23
CA ALA A 109 -3.61 11.54 21.60
C ALA A 109 -3.81 12.76 22.53
N GLY A 110 -3.68 13.97 22.00
CA GLY A 110 -3.97 15.21 22.72
C GLY A 110 -5.46 15.55 22.80
N ASN A 111 -6.34 14.78 22.14
CA ASN A 111 -7.77 15.04 22.02
C ASN A 111 -8.07 16.47 21.54
N ALA A 112 -7.26 17.00 20.61
CA ALA A 112 -7.31 18.41 20.24
C ALA A 112 -8.65 18.82 19.56
N GLY A 113 -9.31 17.88 18.88
CA GLY A 113 -10.47 18.17 18.04
C GLY A 113 -10.13 19.07 16.85
N THR A 114 -11.10 19.76 16.29
CA THR A 114 -10.93 20.78 15.23
C THR A 114 -11.38 22.15 15.74
N PRO A 115 -11.11 23.27 15.03
CA PRO A 115 -11.61 24.58 15.44
C PRO A 115 -13.13 24.66 15.71
N LEU A 116 -13.98 24.01 14.91
CA LEU A 116 -15.43 23.97 15.13
C LEU A 116 -15.87 22.87 16.11
N ARG A 117 -15.03 21.86 16.37
CA ARG A 117 -15.27 20.82 17.37
C ARG A 117 -14.07 20.65 18.30
N PRO A 118 -13.74 21.67 19.12
CA PRO A 118 -12.53 21.66 19.92
C PRO A 118 -12.65 20.68 21.10
N ASN A 119 -11.52 20.07 21.48
CA ASN A 119 -11.42 19.16 22.62
C ASN A 119 -12.31 17.90 22.50
N GLN A 120 -12.57 17.45 21.27
CA GLN A 120 -13.39 16.27 21.00
C GLN A 120 -12.56 15.14 20.40
N TYR A 121 -12.93 13.92 20.78
CA TYR A 121 -12.38 12.71 20.20
C TYR A 121 -12.86 12.60 18.75
N ILE A 122 -11.94 12.30 17.84
CA ILE A 122 -12.23 12.04 16.45
C ILE A 122 -11.89 10.57 16.20
N GLU A 123 -12.91 9.76 15.92
CA GLU A 123 -12.71 8.39 15.48
C GLU A 123 -12.22 8.39 14.03
N ILE A 124 -11.13 7.68 13.77
CA ILE A 124 -10.51 7.61 12.45
C ILE A 124 -10.11 6.18 12.10
N TYR A 125 -10.16 5.84 10.82
CA TYR A 125 -9.69 4.58 10.26
C TYR A 125 -8.58 4.89 9.25
N LEU A 126 -7.41 4.28 9.46
CA LEU A 126 -6.25 4.47 8.60
C LEU A 126 -6.49 3.78 7.26
N PHE A 127 -6.22 4.48 6.18
CA PHE A 127 -6.20 3.90 4.85
C PHE A 127 -4.74 3.83 4.34
N SER A 128 -4.14 2.65 4.22
CA SER A 128 -4.68 1.31 4.55
C SER A 128 -3.63 0.46 5.28
N LEU A 129 -3.99 -0.78 5.65
CA LEU A 129 -3.08 -1.64 6.40
C LEU A 129 -1.87 -2.10 5.57
N ILE A 130 -2.11 -2.55 4.33
CA ILE A 130 -1.11 -3.09 3.41
C ILE A 130 -1.19 -2.36 2.06
N ASP A 131 -0.10 -2.36 1.31
CA ASP A 131 -0.11 -2.00 -0.10
C ASP A 131 -0.95 -3.01 -0.90
N GLU A 132 -1.71 -2.52 -1.86
CA GLU A 132 -2.72 -3.28 -2.62
C GLU A 132 -2.36 -3.25 -4.12
N ASP A 133 -1.55 -4.22 -4.56
CA ASP A 133 -0.94 -4.26 -5.90
C ASP A 133 -1.94 -4.50 -7.05
N VAL A 134 -3.18 -4.88 -6.74
CA VAL A 134 -4.28 -5.04 -7.71
C VAL A 134 -5.25 -3.85 -7.71
N LYS A 135 -5.01 -2.82 -6.89
CA LYS A 135 -5.85 -1.61 -6.86
C LYS A 135 -5.79 -0.88 -8.20
N SER A 136 -6.94 -0.30 -8.62
CA SER A 136 -7.00 0.52 -9.84
C SER A 136 -6.08 1.72 -9.69
N VAL A 137 -5.36 2.02 -10.78
CA VAL A 137 -4.45 3.16 -10.88
C VAL A 137 -5.07 4.32 -11.66
N ASP A 138 -6.36 4.27 -12.02
CA ASP A 138 -7.04 5.34 -12.74
C ASP A 138 -6.92 6.72 -12.04
N PRO A 139 -7.01 6.81 -10.70
CA PRO A 139 -6.76 8.07 -9.99
C PRO A 139 -5.28 8.52 -10.03
N GLY A 140 -4.35 7.57 -10.10
CA GLY A 140 -2.91 7.80 -10.09
C GLY A 140 -2.13 6.57 -9.63
N TYR A 141 -0.84 6.52 -9.95
CA TYR A 141 0.03 5.39 -9.62
C TYR A 141 0.29 5.21 -8.12
N PHE A 142 0.07 6.25 -7.30
CA PHE A 142 0.15 6.18 -5.84
C PHE A 142 -0.92 5.27 -5.21
N GLU A 143 -1.99 4.93 -5.94
CA GLU A 143 -3.13 4.17 -5.43
C GLU A 143 -2.75 2.79 -4.89
N ARG A 144 -1.62 2.21 -5.30
CA ARG A 144 -1.15 0.90 -4.80
C ARG A 144 -0.28 1.01 -3.54
N HIS A 145 -0.02 2.22 -3.05
CA HIS A 145 1.04 2.50 -2.06
C HIS A 145 0.54 3.15 -0.76
N TRP A 146 -0.75 3.03 -0.44
CA TRP A 146 -1.39 3.59 0.75
C TRP A 146 -1.10 2.81 2.04
N GLY A 147 -0.55 1.60 1.94
CA GLY A 147 -0.28 0.75 3.08
C GLY A 147 0.68 1.39 4.08
N VAL A 148 0.37 1.28 5.37
CA VAL A 148 1.34 1.51 6.45
C VAL A 148 2.36 0.36 6.54
N MET A 149 1.96 -0.82 6.06
CA MET A 149 2.80 -1.99 5.82
C MET A 149 2.92 -2.27 4.31
N ARG A 150 3.97 -2.99 3.92
CA ARG A 150 4.10 -3.57 2.58
C ARG A 150 3.12 -4.73 2.39
N TYR A 151 3.05 -5.27 1.16
CA TYR A 151 2.28 -6.48 0.80
C TYR A 151 2.58 -7.69 1.72
N ASP A 152 3.80 -7.79 2.26
CA ASP A 152 4.26 -8.86 3.14
C ASP A 152 4.03 -8.56 4.64
N GLY A 153 3.28 -7.52 4.96
CA GLY A 153 3.00 -7.11 6.34
C GLY A 153 4.20 -6.56 7.10
N GLN A 154 5.33 -6.25 6.42
CA GLN A 154 6.45 -5.56 7.05
C GLN A 154 6.23 -4.04 7.08
N PRO A 155 6.61 -3.35 8.17
CA PRO A 155 6.43 -1.91 8.29
C PRO A 155 7.26 -1.13 7.28
N LYS A 156 6.69 -0.06 6.73
CA LYS A 156 7.36 0.79 5.73
C LYS A 156 8.16 1.94 6.35
N TYR A 157 7.79 2.37 7.55
CA TYR A 157 8.40 3.49 8.28
C TYR A 157 8.08 3.40 9.77
N ALA A 158 8.74 4.22 10.58
CA ALA A 158 8.42 4.31 12.00
C ALA A 158 7.06 5.00 12.19
N MET A 159 6.22 4.43 13.05
CA MET A 159 4.89 4.91 13.37
C MET A 159 4.60 4.61 14.84
N ASP A 160 4.21 5.63 15.59
CA ASP A 160 3.78 5.52 16.98
C ASP A 160 2.29 5.87 17.12
N PRO A 161 1.39 4.86 17.07
CA PRO A 161 -0.05 5.08 17.21
C PRO A 161 -0.46 5.67 18.57
N THR A 162 0.42 5.65 19.58
CA THR A 162 0.13 6.24 20.89
C THR A 162 0.22 7.77 20.89
N GLY A 163 0.75 8.37 19.81
CA GLY A 163 0.92 9.81 19.67
C GLY A 163 1.96 10.43 20.60
N GLN A 164 2.79 9.61 21.27
CA GLN A 164 3.80 10.07 22.23
C GLN A 164 5.11 10.50 21.57
N GLY A 165 5.21 10.41 20.24
CA GLY A 165 6.37 10.84 19.47
C GLY A 165 7.55 9.89 19.56
N ARG A 166 7.31 8.60 19.80
CA ARG A 166 8.35 7.57 19.81
C ARG A 166 8.78 7.23 18.39
N ASN A 167 10.08 6.98 18.21
CA ASN A 167 10.61 6.50 16.94
C ASN A 167 10.62 4.96 16.91
N THR A 168 9.43 4.36 16.82
CA THR A 168 9.23 2.90 16.80
C THR A 168 8.52 2.48 15.53
N ALA A 169 8.89 1.35 14.94
CA ALA A 169 8.13 0.74 13.86
C ALA A 169 6.97 -0.10 14.40
N LEU A 170 5.93 -0.28 13.58
CA LEU A 170 4.89 -1.26 13.85
C LEU A 170 5.48 -2.67 13.87
N VAL A 171 4.78 -3.60 14.52
CA VAL A 171 5.20 -5.00 14.54
C VAL A 171 4.85 -5.64 13.21
N GLY A 172 5.87 -6.06 12.46
CA GLY A 172 5.70 -6.76 11.19
C GLY A 172 5.09 -8.16 11.36
N ALA A 173 4.45 -8.64 10.29
CA ALA A 173 3.95 -10.01 10.21
C ALA A 173 5.08 -11.03 10.43
N ARG A 174 4.75 -12.16 11.05
CA ARG A 174 5.69 -13.25 11.37
C ARG A 174 5.33 -14.50 10.58
N GLY A 175 6.34 -15.31 10.27
CA GLY A 175 6.14 -16.56 9.51
C GLY A 175 5.71 -16.29 8.06
N VAL A 176 6.15 -15.18 7.48
CA VAL A 176 5.90 -14.86 6.07
C VAL A 176 6.80 -15.75 5.22
N GLU A 177 6.17 -16.61 4.42
CA GLU A 177 6.84 -17.48 3.45
C GLU A 177 6.89 -16.74 2.11
N TYR A 178 8.08 -16.63 1.53
CA TYR A 178 8.31 -16.00 0.23
C TYR A 178 8.65 -17.09 -0.78
N LEU A 179 8.37 -16.81 -2.06
CA LEU A 179 8.93 -17.59 -3.16
C LEU A 179 10.48 -17.60 -3.11
N PRO A 180 11.15 -18.51 -3.85
CA PRO A 180 12.61 -18.57 -3.87
C PRO A 180 13.26 -17.21 -4.21
N ARG A 181 14.47 -16.97 -3.70
CA ARG A 181 15.27 -15.77 -4.03
C ARG A 181 15.82 -15.85 -5.44
N VAL A 182 14.94 -15.63 -6.41
CA VAL A 182 15.20 -15.57 -7.85
C VAL A 182 14.44 -14.38 -8.40
N TRP A 183 15.10 -13.60 -9.25
CA TRP A 183 14.54 -12.45 -9.94
C TRP A 183 14.64 -12.64 -11.45
N CYS A 184 13.81 -11.91 -12.18
CA CYS A 184 13.90 -11.83 -13.63
C CYS A 184 14.47 -10.47 -14.05
N VAL A 185 15.58 -10.46 -14.79
CA VAL A 185 16.27 -9.22 -15.20
C VAL A 185 16.49 -9.17 -16.71
N LEU A 186 16.74 -7.98 -17.24
CA LEU A 186 17.10 -7.80 -18.65
C LEU A 186 18.36 -8.62 -18.97
N ASN A 187 18.29 -9.43 -20.02
CA ASN A 187 19.44 -10.14 -20.56
C ASN A 187 20.31 -9.17 -21.39
N ALA A 188 21.42 -8.73 -20.81
CA ALA A 188 22.37 -7.85 -21.48
C ALA A 188 22.96 -8.44 -22.78
N ASN A 189 22.88 -9.76 -22.96
CA ASN A 189 23.36 -10.47 -24.15
C ASN A 189 22.25 -10.80 -25.15
N ALA A 190 21.05 -10.24 -25.00
CA ALA A 190 19.94 -10.53 -25.91
C ALA A 190 20.30 -10.10 -27.35
N ALA A 191 20.14 -11.03 -28.29
CA ALA A 191 20.53 -10.82 -29.69
C ALA A 191 19.65 -9.80 -30.42
N ASN A 192 18.41 -9.57 -29.94
CA ASN A 192 17.45 -8.68 -30.56
C ASN A 192 16.67 -7.88 -29.50
N MET A 193 16.93 -6.57 -29.43
CA MET A 193 16.27 -5.65 -28.51
C MET A 193 15.02 -4.96 -29.10
N SER A 194 14.64 -5.26 -30.35
CA SER A 194 13.53 -4.56 -31.04
C SER A 194 12.18 -4.66 -30.32
N LYS A 195 11.95 -5.75 -29.56
CA LYS A 195 10.70 -5.99 -28.80
C LYS A 195 10.78 -5.54 -27.33
N LEU A 196 11.85 -4.86 -26.93
CA LEU A 196 12.06 -4.53 -25.51
C LEU A 196 10.93 -3.66 -24.97
N ALA A 197 10.56 -2.60 -25.68
CA ALA A 197 9.48 -1.70 -25.25
C ALA A 197 8.13 -2.44 -25.14
N ASP A 198 7.78 -3.26 -26.12
CA ASP A 198 6.54 -4.05 -26.11
C ASP A 198 6.53 -5.06 -24.96
N SER A 199 7.67 -5.69 -24.68
CA SER A 199 7.83 -6.66 -23.59
C SER A 199 7.69 -6.01 -22.21
N VAL A 200 8.28 -4.83 -22.03
CA VAL A 200 8.11 -4.02 -20.83
C VAL A 200 6.65 -3.59 -20.68
N GLY A 201 6.02 -3.13 -21.76
CA GLY A 201 4.60 -2.77 -21.76
C GLY A 201 3.69 -3.94 -21.40
N TYR A 202 3.94 -5.13 -21.94
CA TYR A 202 3.22 -6.35 -21.59
C TYR A 202 3.39 -6.70 -20.11
N ALA A 203 4.62 -6.69 -19.61
CA ALA A 203 4.91 -6.95 -18.20
C ALA A 203 4.14 -5.99 -17.28
N CYS A 204 4.20 -4.69 -17.55
CA CYS A 204 3.53 -3.67 -16.75
C CYS A 204 2.00 -3.61 -16.93
N THR A 205 1.46 -4.20 -18.00
CA THR A 205 0.01 -4.40 -18.15
C THR A 205 -0.49 -5.53 -17.24
N ASN A 206 0.37 -6.51 -16.95
CA ASN A 206 0.01 -7.72 -16.21
C ASN A 206 0.65 -7.79 -14.81
N ALA A 207 1.31 -6.73 -14.36
CA ALA A 207 1.96 -6.65 -13.06
C ALA A 207 2.09 -5.19 -12.59
N ASP A 208 2.50 -5.00 -11.33
CA ASP A 208 2.64 -3.66 -10.76
C ASP A 208 4.00 -3.01 -11.07
N CYS A 209 4.01 -2.10 -12.04
CA CYS A 209 5.16 -1.27 -12.38
C CYS A 209 5.07 0.17 -11.84
N THR A 210 4.11 0.48 -10.95
CA THR A 210 3.84 1.87 -10.53
C THR A 210 5.05 2.56 -9.88
N SER A 211 5.94 1.81 -9.22
CA SER A 211 7.18 2.36 -8.65
C SER A 211 8.18 2.90 -9.68
N LEU A 212 8.00 2.63 -10.98
CA LEU A 212 8.82 3.20 -12.07
C LEU A 212 8.42 4.63 -12.46
N SER A 213 7.24 5.09 -12.03
CA SER A 213 6.72 6.40 -12.43
C SER A 213 7.59 7.56 -11.93
N LEU A 214 7.41 8.74 -12.51
CA LEU A 214 8.15 9.94 -12.11
C LEU A 214 7.92 10.28 -10.63
N GLY A 215 9.01 10.50 -9.88
CA GLY A 215 8.94 10.81 -8.45
C GLY A 215 8.88 9.59 -7.53
N SER A 216 8.79 8.39 -8.09
CA SER A 216 8.72 7.12 -7.35
C SER A 216 10.08 6.54 -6.98
N THR A 217 10.08 5.53 -6.11
CA THR A 217 11.28 4.93 -5.52
C THR A 217 12.24 4.29 -6.53
N CYS A 218 11.72 3.84 -7.68
CA CYS A 218 12.50 3.23 -8.77
C CYS A 218 12.73 4.15 -9.97
N ASN A 219 12.32 5.41 -9.90
CA ASN A 219 12.42 6.35 -11.03
C ASN A 219 13.87 6.66 -11.46
N GLY A 220 14.83 6.55 -10.53
CA GLY A 220 16.24 6.88 -10.78
C GLY A 220 17.06 5.81 -11.52
N MET A 221 16.45 4.68 -11.91
CA MET A 221 17.14 3.63 -12.66
C MET A 221 17.33 3.99 -14.13
N ASP A 222 18.33 3.35 -14.76
CA ASP A 222 18.50 3.43 -16.21
C ASP A 222 17.47 2.53 -16.95
N ALA A 223 17.51 2.56 -18.28
CA ALA A 223 16.58 1.78 -19.10
C ALA A 223 16.69 0.26 -18.84
N ALA A 224 17.88 -0.24 -18.50
CA ALA A 224 18.09 -1.65 -18.21
C ALA A 224 17.49 -2.04 -16.85
N GLY A 225 17.65 -1.18 -15.84
CA GLY A 225 17.02 -1.32 -14.54
C GLY A 225 15.49 -1.27 -14.65
N ASN A 226 14.94 -0.33 -15.42
CA ASN A 226 13.49 -0.21 -15.64
C ASN A 226 12.91 -1.46 -16.30
N ALA A 227 13.57 -1.98 -17.34
CA ALA A 227 13.15 -3.22 -17.99
C ALA A 227 13.23 -4.41 -17.04
N SER A 228 14.31 -4.50 -16.26
CA SER A 228 14.49 -5.55 -15.26
C SER A 228 13.41 -5.51 -14.19
N TYR A 229 13.01 -4.32 -13.72
CA TYR A 229 11.95 -4.17 -12.73
C TYR A 229 10.62 -4.67 -13.28
N ALA A 230 10.26 -4.27 -14.50
CA ALA A 230 9.04 -4.72 -15.16
C ALA A 230 9.02 -6.25 -15.33
N PHE A 231 10.11 -6.83 -15.83
CA PHE A 231 10.24 -8.28 -15.98
C PHE A 231 10.16 -9.02 -14.66
N ASN A 232 10.79 -8.50 -13.60
CA ASN A 232 10.68 -9.08 -12.27
C ASN A 232 9.25 -8.99 -11.73
N ALA A 233 8.62 -7.82 -11.81
CA ALA A 233 7.24 -7.64 -11.33
C ALA A 233 6.30 -8.67 -11.97
N TYR A 234 6.40 -8.86 -13.29
CA TYR A 234 5.65 -9.89 -14.01
C TYR A 234 6.02 -11.32 -13.57
N PHE A 235 7.30 -11.66 -13.57
CA PHE A 235 7.78 -12.97 -13.18
C PHE A 235 7.30 -13.39 -11.78
N GLN A 236 7.28 -12.47 -10.82
CA GLN A 236 6.84 -12.76 -9.46
C GLN A 236 5.33 -12.97 -9.36
N VAL A 237 4.50 -12.20 -10.08
CA VAL A 237 3.04 -12.43 -10.10
C VAL A 237 2.62 -13.66 -10.93
N GLN A 238 3.56 -14.28 -11.63
CA GLN A 238 3.40 -15.58 -12.31
C GLN A 238 4.02 -16.74 -11.51
N ASP A 239 4.12 -16.61 -10.18
CA ASP A 239 4.66 -17.64 -9.27
C ASP A 239 6.06 -18.14 -9.66
N GLN A 240 6.89 -17.27 -10.25
CA GLN A 240 8.23 -17.61 -10.75
C GLN A 240 8.25 -18.74 -11.79
N ASP A 241 7.19 -18.88 -12.61
CA ASP A 241 7.19 -19.82 -13.73
C ASP A 241 8.41 -19.57 -14.64
N GLU A 242 9.15 -20.63 -14.96
CA GLU A 242 10.38 -20.54 -15.77
C GLU A 242 10.13 -19.88 -17.14
N VAL A 243 8.95 -20.05 -17.73
CA VAL A 243 8.61 -19.43 -19.02
C VAL A 243 8.26 -17.95 -18.89
N ALA A 244 7.85 -17.49 -17.69
CA ALA A 244 7.51 -16.10 -17.43
C ALA A 244 8.76 -15.19 -17.41
N CYS A 245 9.96 -15.77 -17.28
CA CYS A 245 11.24 -15.06 -17.40
C CYS A 245 11.97 -15.31 -18.74
N GLY A 246 11.20 -15.33 -19.84
CA GLY A 246 11.76 -15.50 -21.18
C GLY A 246 11.78 -14.21 -22.01
N PHE A 247 10.61 -13.61 -22.21
CA PHE A 247 10.40 -12.43 -23.07
C PHE A 247 11.15 -12.52 -24.42
N ASP A 248 10.99 -13.63 -25.16
CA ASP A 248 11.72 -13.90 -26.42
C ASP A 248 13.27 -13.81 -26.29
N GLY A 249 13.82 -14.15 -25.12
CA GLY A 249 15.25 -14.10 -24.81
C GLY A 249 15.74 -12.73 -24.32
N LEU A 250 14.84 -11.75 -24.15
CA LEU A 250 15.14 -10.45 -23.58
C LEU A 250 15.35 -10.50 -22.08
N ALA A 251 14.87 -11.53 -21.38
CA ALA A 251 15.03 -11.65 -19.94
C ALA A 251 15.78 -12.92 -19.55
N VAL A 252 16.35 -12.92 -18.34
CA VAL A 252 17.03 -14.07 -17.75
C VAL A 252 16.86 -14.07 -16.24
N SER A 253 16.69 -15.26 -15.67
CA SER A 253 16.60 -15.43 -14.22
C SER A 253 17.96 -15.22 -13.55
N THR A 254 17.99 -14.60 -12.38
CA THR A 254 19.20 -14.39 -11.58
C THR A 254 18.93 -14.66 -10.10
N ARG A 255 19.99 -15.06 -9.38
CA ARG A 255 19.99 -15.15 -7.90
C ARG A 255 20.66 -13.94 -7.24
N GLN A 256 21.17 -13.02 -8.05
CA GLN A 256 21.71 -11.75 -7.57
C GLN A 256 20.57 -10.76 -7.43
N ASP A 257 20.37 -10.23 -6.23
CA ASP A 257 19.36 -9.23 -5.91
C ASP A 257 19.63 -7.94 -6.71
N PRO A 258 18.75 -7.54 -7.65
CA PRO A 258 18.93 -6.35 -8.47
C PRO A 258 18.44 -5.06 -7.79
N SER A 259 17.94 -5.13 -6.55
CA SER A 259 17.47 -3.97 -5.80
C SER A 259 18.59 -2.93 -5.59
N THR A 260 18.24 -1.64 -5.61
CA THR A 260 19.19 -0.53 -5.44
C THR A 260 18.61 0.51 -4.49
N GLY A 261 19.44 1.13 -3.64
CA GLY A 261 19.03 2.30 -2.82
C GLY A 261 17.60 2.23 -2.27
N THR A 262 16.69 2.97 -2.92
CA THR A 262 15.25 3.04 -2.61
C THR A 262 14.37 2.09 -3.42
N CYS A 263 14.84 1.56 -4.54
CA CYS A 263 14.11 0.67 -5.43
C CYS A 263 14.26 -0.81 -5.01
N ASN A 264 13.17 -1.39 -4.54
CA ASN A 264 13.12 -2.77 -4.10
C ASN A 264 12.49 -3.68 -5.15
N PHE A 265 13.23 -4.69 -5.62
CA PHE A 265 12.70 -5.72 -6.50
C PHE A 265 12.07 -6.82 -5.64
N THR A 266 10.74 -6.81 -5.59
CA THR A 266 9.98 -7.70 -4.71
C THR A 266 10.16 -9.17 -5.09
N ILE A 267 9.95 -10.04 -4.10
CA ILE A 267 9.75 -11.48 -4.27
C ILE A 267 8.34 -11.74 -3.75
N GLN A 268 7.47 -12.34 -4.55
CA GLN A 268 6.09 -12.59 -4.10
C GLN A 268 6.03 -13.63 -2.98
N LEU A 269 4.92 -13.62 -2.25
CA LEU A 269 4.69 -14.57 -1.17
C LEU A 269 4.49 -15.98 -1.73
N GLU A 270 4.99 -17.00 -1.04
CA GLU A 270 4.61 -18.38 -1.35
C GLU A 270 3.15 -18.56 -0.91
N THR A 271 2.22 -18.38 -1.86
CA THR A 271 0.82 -18.67 -1.55
C THR A 271 0.71 -20.19 -1.42
N THR A 272 0.59 -20.67 -0.18
CA THR A 272 0.06 -22.02 0.02
C THR A 272 -1.38 -21.96 -0.45
N SER A 273 -1.58 -22.27 -1.73
CA SER A 273 -2.89 -22.60 -2.23
C SER A 273 -3.46 -23.60 -1.22
N ALA A 274 -4.62 -23.29 -0.65
CA ALA A 274 -5.45 -24.31 -0.01
C ALA A 274 -5.89 -25.40 -1.03
N ALA A 275 -5.38 -25.38 -2.27
CA ALA A 275 -5.27 -26.53 -3.15
C ALA A 275 -4.11 -27.41 -2.66
N GLY A 276 -4.47 -28.50 -1.98
CA GLY A 276 -3.56 -29.34 -1.21
C GLY A 276 -2.28 -29.72 -1.94
N ARG A 277 -1.17 -29.64 -1.21
CA ARG A 277 0.04 -30.42 -1.51
C ARG A 277 -0.41 -31.86 -1.78
N PRO A 278 -0.13 -32.45 -2.96
CA PRO A 278 -0.32 -33.89 -3.11
C PRO A 278 0.66 -34.50 -2.11
N THR A 279 0.11 -35.08 -1.04
CA THR A 279 0.90 -35.88 -0.13
C THR A 279 1.35 -37.06 -0.97
N VAL A 280 2.59 -37.01 -1.45
CA VAL A 280 3.27 -38.18 -1.99
C VAL A 280 3.45 -39.10 -0.79
N LEU A 281 2.40 -39.89 -0.50
CA LEU A 281 2.48 -41.03 0.38
C LEU A 281 3.49 -41.97 -0.26
N LEU A 282 4.73 -41.92 0.22
CA LEU A 282 5.66 -43.03 0.12
C LEU A 282 5.03 -44.21 0.86
N THR A 283 4.11 -44.93 0.22
CA THR A 283 3.72 -46.26 0.66
C THR A 283 4.90 -47.17 0.37
N THR A 284 5.70 -47.39 1.40
CA THR A 284 6.73 -48.40 1.46
C THR A 284 6.13 -49.76 1.06
N ALA A 285 6.72 -50.36 0.04
CA ALA A 285 6.46 -51.73 -0.37
C ALA A 285 6.85 -52.68 0.77
N LEU A 286 5.86 -53.16 1.53
CA LEU A 286 6.09 -54.15 2.59
C LEU A 286 4.83 -54.99 2.87
N VAL A 287 4.20 -55.51 1.82
CA VAL A 287 3.27 -56.66 1.94
C VAL A 287 3.46 -57.60 0.74
N ALA A 288 4.64 -58.21 0.67
CA ALA A 288 4.90 -59.33 -0.24
C ALA A 288 5.83 -60.34 0.45
N LEU A 289 5.42 -60.86 1.62
CA LEU A 289 6.16 -61.94 2.29
C LEU A 289 5.35 -62.76 3.31
N VAL A 290 4.04 -62.95 3.08
CA VAL A 290 3.22 -63.88 3.89
C VAL A 290 2.47 -64.94 3.05
N LEU A 291 2.64 -64.95 1.73
CA LEU A 291 1.94 -65.89 0.82
C LEU A 291 2.82 -67.06 0.32
N VAL A 292 3.80 -67.51 1.13
CA VAL A 292 4.63 -68.70 0.84
C VAL A 292 4.59 -69.73 1.99
N ALA A 293 3.52 -69.75 2.78
CA ALA A 293 3.40 -70.70 3.89
C ALA A 293 2.00 -71.32 4.04
N MET A 294 1.27 -71.58 2.95
CA MET A 294 0.09 -72.47 2.98
C MET A 294 -0.20 -73.13 1.61
N VAL A 295 0.79 -73.79 0.99
CA VAL A 295 0.52 -74.83 -0.04
C VAL A 295 1.56 -75.95 0.10
N THR A 296 1.54 -76.63 1.24
CA THR A 296 2.14 -77.96 1.42
C THR A 296 1.34 -78.74 2.46
N MET A 297 0.04 -78.97 2.19
CA MET A 297 -0.70 -80.13 2.68
C MET A 297 -1.83 -80.45 1.69
N LEU A 298 -1.82 -81.71 1.23
CA LEU A 298 -2.62 -82.37 0.19
C LEU A 298 -2.14 -82.17 -1.25
#